data_AF-A0A0R2WRN8-F1
#
_entry.id   AF-A0A0R2WRN8-F1
#
_cell.length_a   1.000
_cell.length_b   1.000
_cell.length_c   1.000
_cell.angle_alpha   90.00
_cell.angle_beta   90.00
_cell.angle_gamma   90.00
#
_symmetry.space_group_name_H-M   'P 1'
#
loop_
_entity.id
_entity.type
_entity.pdbx_description
1 polymer ?
#
loop_
_entity_poly.entity_id
_entity_poly.type
_entity_poly.pdbx_seq_one_letter_code
_entity_poly.pdbx_strand_id
1 'polypeptide(L)'
;KKNFKNSIEFIYKKAGRNLYFSFPPNYFEDLDNAIFSKITTSKLSKKTGFKTPKSYFSDVENKILEKISKEQHQPKVINFKRRIIKLIPYLVAASIALFITFNSLIYREKKSITFDSLSKNDIELWFDSNTLNSSDIVTVIGEDFLEMNDFSFSKFKNENLENYLYNIDNQLFLDEKD
;
A
#
# COMPACT_ATOMS: atom_id res chain seq x y z
N LYS A 1 -28.35 27.13 38.37
CA LYS A 1 -28.01 28.57 38.19
C LYS A 1 -27.16 28.70 36.92
N LYS A 2 -27.66 29.36 35.87
CA LYS A 2 -26.97 29.49 34.58
C LYS A 2 -25.88 30.56 34.73
N ASN A 3 -24.61 30.17 34.72
CA ASN A 3 -23.49 31.11 34.81
C ASN A 3 -23.29 31.79 33.46
N PHE A 4 -23.75 33.03 33.32
CA PHE A 4 -23.48 33.84 32.14
C PHE A 4 -21.99 34.16 32.09
N LYS A 5 -21.31 33.79 30.99
CA LYS A 5 -19.86 34.00 30.80
C LYS A 5 -19.42 35.47 30.97
N ASN A 6 -20.36 36.41 30.86
CA ASN A 6 -20.09 37.84 30.93
C ASN A 6 -20.55 38.47 32.26
N SER A 7 -20.85 37.67 33.29
CA SER A 7 -21.24 38.22 34.60
C SER A 7 -20.03 38.58 35.46
N ILE A 8 -20.21 39.58 36.33
CA ILE A 8 -19.20 39.99 37.33
C ILE A 8 -18.81 38.80 38.24
N GLU A 9 -19.80 37.98 38.62
CA GLU A 9 -19.59 36.77 39.43
C GLU A 9 -18.68 35.74 38.71
N PHE A 10 -18.83 35.59 37.39
CA PHE A 10 -17.97 34.73 36.58
C PHE A 10 -16.54 35.26 36.52
N ILE A 11 -16.36 36.58 36.40
CA ILE A 11 -15.04 37.23 36.39
C ILE A 11 -14.35 37.02 37.74
N TYR A 12 -15.03 37.28 38.87
CA TYR A 12 -14.46 37.07 40.21
C TYR A 12 -14.09 35.61 40.48
N LYS A 13 -14.87 34.66 39.96
CA LYS A 13 -14.56 33.23 40.03
C LYS A 13 -13.28 32.87 39.26
N LYS A 14 -13.02 33.53 38.12
CA LYS A 14 -11.90 33.19 37.22
C LYS A 14 -10.61 33.96 37.51
N ALA A 15 -10.70 35.25 37.85
CA ALA A 15 -9.56 36.14 38.06
C ALA A 15 -9.20 36.34 39.54
N GLY A 16 -10.02 35.83 40.47
CA GLY A 16 -9.91 36.14 41.90
C GLY A 16 -10.55 37.49 42.24
N ARG A 17 -10.89 37.70 43.52
CA ARG A 17 -11.54 38.95 43.98
C ARG A 17 -10.60 40.16 44.02
N ASN A 18 -9.29 39.94 43.90
CA ASN A 18 -8.28 40.99 44.03
C ASN A 18 -7.83 41.47 42.65
N LEU A 19 -8.70 42.27 42.02
CA LEU A 19 -8.39 42.94 40.76
C LEU A 19 -7.62 44.23 41.11
N TYR A 20 -6.36 44.31 40.69
CA TYR A 20 -5.52 45.53 40.81
C TYR A 20 -6.11 46.72 40.02
N PHE A 21 -7.12 46.45 39.18
CA PHE A 21 -7.95 47.43 38.50
C PHE A 21 -9.36 47.34 39.08
N SER A 22 -9.62 48.11 40.14
CA SER A 22 -10.98 48.31 40.66
C SER A 22 -11.55 49.61 40.09
N PHE A 23 -12.78 49.56 39.61
CA PHE A 23 -13.52 50.76 39.25
C PHE A 23 -14.11 51.38 40.52
N PRO A 24 -14.31 52.72 40.54
CA PRO A 24 -15.10 53.35 41.60
C PRO A 24 -16.51 52.76 41.69
N PRO A 25 -17.14 52.79 42.88
CA PRO A 25 -18.55 52.43 43.01
C PRO A 25 -19.39 53.28 42.04
N ASN A 26 -20.41 52.66 41.45
CA ASN A 26 -21.35 53.29 40.50
C ASN A 26 -20.73 53.86 39.22
N TYR A 27 -19.46 53.54 38.91
CA TYR A 27 -18.79 54.04 37.70
C TYR A 27 -19.63 53.88 36.42
N PHE A 28 -20.24 52.71 36.22
CA PHE A 28 -21.05 52.42 35.04
C PHE A 28 -22.47 53.00 35.13
N GLU A 29 -23.03 53.13 36.32
CA GLU A 29 -24.36 53.73 36.54
C GLU A 29 -24.32 55.24 36.28
N ASP A 30 -23.22 55.88 36.65
CA ASP A 30 -23.01 57.32 36.50
C ASP A 30 -22.34 57.70 35.17
N LEU A 31 -21.81 56.72 34.41
CA LEU A 31 -21.07 56.94 33.17
C LEU A 31 -21.90 57.73 32.15
N ASP A 32 -23.15 57.30 31.94
CA ASP A 32 -24.03 57.92 30.95
C ASP A 32 -24.30 59.38 31.34
N ASN A 33 -24.67 59.63 32.60
CA ASN A 33 -24.92 60.97 33.13
C ASN A 33 -23.67 61.86 33.01
N ALA A 34 -22.49 61.32 33.31
CA ALA A 34 -21.22 62.04 33.20
C ALA A 34 -20.89 62.39 31.73
N ILE A 35 -21.14 61.47 30.79
CA ILE A 35 -20.96 61.70 29.35
C ILE A 35 -21.92 62.78 28.86
N PHE A 36 -23.21 62.66 29.16
CA PHE A 36 -24.23 63.63 28.75
C PHE A 36 -23.97 65.02 29.33
N SER A 37 -23.61 65.10 30.62
CA SER A 37 -23.22 66.36 31.26
C SER A 37 -22.03 66.99 30.54
N LYS A 38 -21.01 66.19 30.20
CA LYS A 38 -19.82 66.68 29.50
C LYS A 38 -20.11 67.14 28.08
N ILE A 39 -20.95 66.42 27.34
CA ILE A 39 -21.39 66.80 25.98
C ILE A 39 -22.17 68.11 26.03
N THR A 40 -23.09 68.25 26.99
CA THR A 40 -23.99 69.41 27.12
C THR A 40 -23.26 70.67 27.59
N THR A 41 -22.27 70.51 28.48
CA THR A 41 -21.44 71.62 28.99
C THR A 41 -20.31 72.00 28.04
N SER A 42 -19.81 71.06 27.25
CA SER A 42 -18.84 71.36 26.20
C SER A 42 -19.51 72.08 25.04
N LYS A 43 -19.03 73.28 24.68
CA LYS A 43 -19.37 73.89 23.39
C LYS A 43 -18.73 73.06 22.28
N LEU A 44 -19.43 72.01 21.83
CA LEU A 44 -19.00 71.20 20.70
C LEU A 44 -18.78 72.12 19.50
N SER A 45 -17.56 72.11 18.97
CA SER A 45 -17.22 72.89 17.78
C SER A 45 -18.12 72.44 16.63
N LYS A 46 -18.82 73.40 15.99
CA LYS A 46 -19.57 73.15 14.74
C LYS A 46 -18.66 72.83 13.55
N LYS A 47 -17.34 72.98 13.71
CA LYS A 47 -16.37 72.59 12.69
C LYS A 47 -16.23 71.07 12.75
N THR A 48 -16.41 70.40 11.61
CA THR A 48 -16.07 68.99 11.48
C THR A 48 -14.59 68.81 11.86
N GLY A 49 -14.33 68.03 12.90
CA GLY A 49 -12.97 67.85 13.45
C GLY A 49 -12.00 67.21 12.45
N PHE A 50 -12.54 66.49 11.47
CA PHE A 50 -11.78 65.83 10.43
C PHE A 50 -12.26 66.32 9.05
N LYS A 51 -11.30 66.83 8.27
CA LYS A 51 -11.48 67.08 6.85
C LYS A 51 -10.81 65.96 6.09
N THR A 52 -11.50 65.40 5.11
CA THR A 52 -10.87 64.46 4.19
C THR A 52 -9.88 65.20 3.28
N PRO A 53 -8.80 64.54 2.84
CA PRO A 53 -7.92 65.09 1.82
C PRO A 53 -8.71 65.47 0.56
N LYS A 54 -8.23 66.51 -0.13
CA LYS A 54 -8.76 66.88 -1.45
C LYS A 54 -8.68 65.66 -2.37
N SER A 55 -9.77 65.36 -3.07
CA SER A 55 -9.89 64.22 -4.00
C SER A 55 -9.93 62.82 -3.36
N TYR A 56 -10.07 62.67 -2.03
CA TYR A 56 -10.17 61.33 -1.41
C TYR A 56 -11.23 60.44 -2.08
N PHE A 57 -12.46 60.93 -2.22
CA PHE A 57 -13.56 60.16 -2.82
C PHE A 57 -13.42 59.98 -4.33
N SER A 58 -12.65 60.84 -5.01
CA SER A 58 -12.38 60.75 -6.45
C SER A 58 -11.27 59.74 -6.77
N ASP A 59 -10.28 59.63 -5.87
CA ASP A 59 -9.07 58.84 -6.12
C ASP A 59 -9.13 57.45 -5.46
N VAL A 60 -9.97 57.26 -4.45
CA VAL A 60 -10.02 56.00 -3.67
C VAL A 60 -10.41 54.81 -4.54
N GLU A 61 -11.36 54.99 -5.46
CA GLU A 61 -11.79 53.95 -6.39
C GLU A 61 -10.63 53.50 -7.28
N ASN A 62 -9.95 54.46 -7.92
CA ASN A 62 -8.80 54.19 -8.78
C ASN A 62 -7.65 53.51 -8.02
N LYS A 63 -7.37 53.94 -6.79
CA LYS A 63 -6.33 53.33 -5.93
C LYS A 63 -6.67 51.89 -5.54
N ILE A 64 -7.95 51.60 -5.30
CA ILE A 64 -8.42 50.23 -5.00
C ILE A 64 -8.24 49.34 -6.24
N LEU A 65 -8.71 49.81 -7.40
CA LEU A 65 -8.59 49.08 -8.67
C LEU A 65 -7.13 48.81 -9.06
N GLU A 66 -6.25 49.79 -8.86
CA GLU A 66 -4.81 49.66 -9.14
C GLU A 66 -4.15 48.58 -8.26
N LYS A 67 -4.52 48.51 -6.97
CA LYS A 67 -3.99 47.48 -6.06
C LYS A 67 -4.48 46.09 -6.42
N ILE A 68 -5.77 45.94 -6.73
CA ILE A 68 -6.36 44.63 -7.04
C ILE A 68 -5.86 44.13 -8.40
N SER A 69 -5.64 45.02 -9.37
CA SER A 69 -5.18 44.63 -10.71
C SER A 69 -3.70 44.23 -10.73
N LYS A 70 -2.86 44.82 -9.86
CA LYS A 70 -1.44 44.48 -9.75
C LYS A 70 -1.18 43.15 -9.04
N GLU A 71 -2.12 42.66 -8.22
CA GLU A 71 -2.02 41.40 -7.48
C GLU A 71 -2.51 40.16 -8.26
N GLN A 72 -2.60 40.22 -9.60
CA GLN A 72 -2.71 39.00 -10.42
C GLN A 72 -1.37 38.25 -10.46
N HIS A 73 -0.81 37.92 -9.29
CA HIS A 73 0.13 36.82 -9.19
C HIS A 73 -0.64 35.55 -9.58
N GLN A 74 -0.43 35.10 -10.82
CA GLN A 74 -0.97 33.81 -11.24
C GLN A 74 -0.52 32.77 -10.20
N PRO A 75 -1.46 32.10 -9.51
CA PRO A 75 -1.08 31.11 -8.51
C PRO A 75 -0.19 30.09 -9.21
N LYS A 76 0.96 29.77 -8.59
CA LYS A 76 1.88 28.76 -9.11
C LYS A 76 1.20 27.40 -9.06
N VAL A 77 0.40 27.09 -10.08
CA VAL A 77 -0.33 25.84 -10.19
C VAL A 77 0.66 24.71 -10.43
N ILE A 78 0.78 23.83 -9.45
CA ILE A 78 1.58 22.61 -9.58
C ILE A 78 0.76 21.56 -10.34
N ASN A 79 1.30 21.05 -11.44
CA ASN A 79 0.60 20.06 -12.25
C ASN A 79 0.66 18.67 -11.59
N PHE A 80 -0.40 18.32 -10.83
CA PHE A 80 -0.51 17.08 -10.06
C PHE A 80 -0.46 15.80 -10.93
N LYS A 81 -0.90 15.88 -12.19
CA LYS A 81 -0.89 14.75 -13.13
C LYS A 81 0.51 14.18 -13.33
N ARG A 82 1.54 15.04 -13.46
CA ARG A 82 2.93 14.60 -13.64
C ARG A 82 3.48 13.83 -12.43
N ARG A 83 2.97 14.11 -11.23
CA ARG A 83 3.43 13.46 -9.99
C ARG A 83 2.75 12.11 -9.80
N ILE A 84 1.46 12.00 -10.12
CA ILE A 84 0.72 10.73 -10.04
C ILE A 84 1.20 9.75 -11.11
N ILE A 85 1.42 10.21 -12.35
CA ILE A 85 1.84 9.32 -13.45
C ILE A 85 3.16 8.59 -13.12
N LYS A 86 4.07 9.23 -12.37
CA LYS A 86 5.32 8.60 -11.90
C LYS A 86 5.14 7.53 -10.83
N LEU A 87 3.99 7.51 -10.15
CA LEU A 87 3.67 6.53 -9.09
C LEU A 87 2.93 5.30 -9.62
N ILE A 88 2.34 5.37 -10.82
CA ILE A 88 1.61 4.26 -11.46
C ILE A 88 2.44 2.96 -11.56
N PRO A 89 3.70 2.94 -12.02
CA PRO A 89 4.42 1.67 -12.18
C PRO A 89 4.67 0.96 -10.85
N TYR A 90 4.91 1.71 -9.76
CA TYR A 90 5.08 1.14 -8.41
C TYR A 90 3.77 0.55 -7.88
N LEU A 91 2.65 1.23 -8.10
CA LEU A 91 1.32 0.74 -7.70
C LEU A 91 0.93 -0.53 -8.45
N VAL A 92 1.24 -0.61 -9.75
CA VAL A 92 0.97 -1.78 -10.58
C VAL A 92 1.83 -2.96 -10.12
N ALA A 93 3.14 -2.76 -9.94
CA ALA A 93 4.03 -3.82 -9.44
C ALA A 93 3.61 -4.33 -8.06
N ALA A 94 3.28 -3.43 -7.12
CA ALA A 94 2.82 -3.81 -5.79
C ALA A 94 1.48 -4.57 -5.84
N SER A 95 0.53 -4.15 -6.68
CA SER A 95 -0.75 -4.83 -6.86
C SER A 95 -0.57 -6.24 -7.43
N ILE A 96 0.33 -6.42 -8.40
CA ILE A 96 0.64 -7.73 -8.99
C ILE A 96 1.32 -8.64 -7.94
N ALA A 97 2.32 -8.12 -7.23
CA ALA A 97 3.02 -8.87 -6.18
C ALA A 97 2.07 -9.28 -5.05
N LEU A 98 1.20 -8.37 -4.61
CA LEU A 98 0.19 -8.65 -3.58
C LEU A 98 -0.83 -9.67 -4.09
N PHE A 99 -1.32 -9.55 -5.33
CA PHE A 99 -2.25 -10.52 -5.91
C PHE A 99 -1.65 -11.92 -5.97
N ILE A 100 -0.40 -12.08 -6.43
CA ILE A 100 0.28 -13.38 -6.47
C ILE A 100 0.49 -13.93 -5.06
N THR A 101 1.00 -13.10 -4.14
CA THR A 101 1.30 -13.52 -2.77
C THR A 101 0.02 -13.91 -2.02
N PHE A 102 -1.04 -13.13 -2.17
CA PHE A 102 -2.32 -13.37 -1.51
C PHE A 102 -3.03 -14.60 -2.06
N ASN A 103 -3.04 -14.80 -3.39
CA ASN A 103 -3.57 -16.03 -3.98
C ASN A 103 -2.75 -17.25 -3.57
N SER A 104 -1.42 -17.18 -3.57
CA SER A 104 -0.57 -18.31 -3.19
C SER A 104 -0.73 -18.71 -1.72
N LEU A 105 -0.96 -17.75 -0.82
CA LEU A 105 -1.15 -18.03 0.61
C LEU A 105 -2.55 -18.57 0.93
N ILE A 106 -3.59 -18.10 0.23
CA ILE A 106 -4.99 -18.51 0.47
C ILE A 106 -5.29 -19.85 -0.18
N TYR A 107 -4.81 -20.09 -1.41
CA TYR A 107 -5.06 -21.32 -2.18
C TYR A 107 -3.92 -22.35 -2.02
N ARG A 108 -3.31 -22.40 -0.84
CA ARG A 108 -2.25 -23.37 -0.55
C ARG A 108 -2.87 -24.73 -0.24
N GLU A 109 -3.36 -25.44 -1.25
CA GLU A 109 -3.60 -26.87 -1.10
C GLU A 109 -2.27 -27.55 -0.78
N LYS A 110 -2.16 -28.13 0.41
CA LYS A 110 -1.04 -29.01 0.76
C LYS A 110 -1.24 -30.33 0.02
N LYS A 111 -1.06 -30.33 -1.30
CA LYS A 111 -0.99 -31.57 -2.06
C LYS A 111 0.28 -32.28 -1.62
N SER A 112 0.12 -33.29 -0.76
CA SER A 112 1.21 -34.19 -0.43
C SER A 112 1.64 -34.88 -1.73
N ILE A 113 2.89 -34.70 -2.13
CA ILE A 113 3.47 -35.43 -3.26
C ILE A 113 3.63 -36.87 -2.77
N THR A 114 2.65 -37.72 -3.08
CA THR A 114 2.71 -39.17 -2.85
C THR A 114 2.94 -39.87 -4.19
N PHE A 115 3.49 -41.08 -4.17
CA PHE A 115 3.70 -41.87 -5.40
C PHE A 115 2.41 -42.09 -6.18
N ASP A 116 1.26 -42.18 -5.50
CA ASP A 116 -0.07 -42.30 -6.11
C ASP A 116 -0.47 -41.10 -6.99
N SER A 117 0.24 -39.98 -6.86
CA SER A 117 -0.03 -38.77 -7.65
C SER A 117 0.74 -38.70 -8.98
N LEU A 118 1.61 -39.68 -9.25
CA LEU A 118 2.35 -39.79 -10.51
C LEU A 118 1.45 -40.41 -11.58
N SER A 119 1.37 -39.75 -12.74
CA SER A 119 0.70 -40.34 -13.89
C SER A 119 1.63 -41.30 -14.63
N LYS A 120 1.06 -42.25 -15.37
CA LYS A 120 1.82 -43.16 -16.23
C LYS A 120 2.72 -42.40 -17.21
N ASN A 121 2.23 -41.29 -17.76
CA ASN A 121 2.98 -40.46 -18.70
C ASN A 121 4.21 -39.80 -18.04
N ASP A 122 4.11 -39.39 -16.77
CA ASP A 122 5.24 -38.80 -16.04
C ASP A 122 6.34 -39.83 -15.79
N ILE A 123 5.94 -41.08 -15.50
CA ILE A 123 6.86 -42.20 -15.31
C ILE A 123 7.57 -42.53 -16.63
N GLU A 124 6.83 -42.60 -17.75
CA GLU A 124 7.39 -42.84 -19.08
C GLU A 124 8.39 -41.74 -19.46
N LEU A 125 8.05 -40.47 -19.24
CA LEU A 125 8.95 -39.34 -19.52
C LEU A 125 10.22 -39.37 -18.66
N TRP A 126 10.12 -39.86 -17.42
CA TRP A 126 11.27 -40.09 -16.55
C TRP A 126 12.16 -41.23 -17.09
N PHE A 127 11.60 -42.33 -17.57
CA PHE A 127 12.37 -43.41 -18.20
C PHE A 127 13.06 -42.94 -19.50
N ASP A 128 12.38 -42.17 -20.33
CA ASP A 128 12.96 -41.68 -21.59
C ASP A 128 14.11 -40.67 -21.38
N SER A 129 14.06 -39.91 -20.27
CA SER A 129 15.07 -38.92 -19.93
C SER A 129 16.24 -39.46 -19.11
N ASN A 130 16.11 -40.65 -18.53
CA ASN A 130 17.14 -41.25 -17.68
C ASN A 130 17.65 -42.56 -18.29
N THR A 131 18.95 -42.66 -18.50
CA THR A 131 19.59 -43.91 -18.93
C THR A 131 19.74 -44.84 -17.72
N LEU A 132 18.99 -45.94 -17.70
CA LEU A 132 19.12 -46.95 -16.66
C LEU A 132 20.23 -47.94 -17.00
N ASN A 133 21.20 -48.08 -16.11
CA ASN A 133 22.22 -49.10 -16.23
C ASN A 133 21.81 -50.37 -15.48
N SER A 134 22.31 -51.52 -15.91
CA SER A 134 22.01 -52.81 -15.27
C SER A 134 22.37 -52.82 -13.77
N SER A 135 23.39 -52.06 -13.36
CA SER A 135 23.76 -51.88 -11.95
C SER A 135 22.66 -51.20 -11.10
N ASP A 136 21.93 -50.26 -11.70
CA ASP A 136 20.88 -49.50 -11.00
C ASP A 136 19.68 -50.41 -10.74
N ILE A 137 19.37 -51.27 -11.72
CA ILE A 137 18.32 -52.28 -11.63
C ILE A 137 18.67 -53.31 -10.55
N VAL A 138 19.90 -53.82 -10.52
CA VAL A 138 20.35 -54.80 -9.51
C VAL A 138 20.23 -54.24 -8.09
N THR A 139 20.49 -52.94 -7.92
CA THR A 139 20.37 -52.26 -6.61
C THR A 139 18.92 -52.18 -6.14
N VAL A 140 17.97 -52.02 -7.07
CA VAL A 140 16.53 -51.91 -6.76
C VAL A 140 15.85 -53.27 -6.64
N ILE A 141 16.31 -54.28 -7.39
CA ILE A 141 15.72 -55.61 -7.39
C ILE A 141 15.81 -56.27 -6.01
N GLY A 142 16.79 -55.93 -5.16
CA GLY A 142 16.85 -56.38 -3.77
C GLY A 142 17.08 -57.89 -3.61
N GLU A 143 17.75 -58.29 -2.53
CA GLU A 143 17.98 -59.71 -2.24
C GLU A 143 16.64 -60.43 -1.95
N ASP A 144 15.68 -59.72 -1.35
CA ASP A 144 14.34 -60.23 -1.04
C ASP A 144 13.55 -60.69 -2.29
N PHE A 145 13.76 -60.05 -3.45
CA PHE A 145 13.13 -60.48 -4.72
C PHE A 145 13.76 -61.76 -5.28
N LEU A 146 15.06 -61.97 -5.03
CA LEU A 146 15.76 -63.19 -5.42
C LEU A 146 15.38 -64.37 -4.51
N GLU A 147 14.95 -64.10 -3.27
CA GLU A 147 14.40 -65.10 -2.35
C GLU A 147 12.95 -65.48 -2.66
N MET A 148 12.23 -64.66 -3.44
CA MET A 148 10.93 -65.05 -4.00
C MET A 148 11.15 -66.15 -5.05
N ASN A 149 11.09 -67.40 -4.60
CA ASN A 149 11.20 -68.64 -5.38
C ASN A 149 10.11 -68.83 -6.46
N ASP A 150 9.46 -67.75 -6.89
CA ASP A 150 8.36 -67.71 -7.86
C ASP A 150 8.79 -67.14 -9.22
N PHE A 151 10.09 -66.93 -9.46
CA PHE A 151 10.63 -66.97 -10.83
C PHE A 151 10.61 -68.42 -11.33
N SER A 152 9.39 -68.94 -11.53
CA SER A 152 9.18 -70.18 -12.25
C SER A 152 9.56 -69.91 -13.70
N PHE A 153 10.83 -70.14 -14.02
CA PHE A 153 11.28 -70.34 -15.39
C PHE A 153 10.47 -71.51 -15.93
N SER A 154 9.35 -71.19 -16.55
CA SER A 154 8.44 -72.14 -17.16
C SER A 154 9.24 -72.89 -18.22
N LYS A 155 9.75 -74.05 -17.81
CA LYS A 155 10.41 -75.09 -18.60
C LYS A 155 10.76 -74.62 -20.02
N PHE A 156 11.84 -73.84 -20.13
CA PHE A 156 12.32 -73.39 -21.43
C PHE A 156 12.47 -74.63 -22.33
N LYS A 157 11.76 -74.63 -23.45
CA LYS A 157 11.91 -75.68 -24.47
C LYS A 157 13.33 -75.55 -25.02
N ASN A 158 14.21 -76.52 -24.74
CA ASN A 158 15.63 -76.49 -25.11
C ASN A 158 15.86 -76.13 -26.60
N GLU A 159 14.95 -76.55 -27.47
CA GLU A 159 14.94 -76.28 -28.90
C GLU A 159 14.92 -74.78 -29.27
N ASN A 160 14.33 -73.92 -28.43
CA ASN A 160 14.35 -72.46 -28.67
C ASN A 160 15.65 -71.81 -28.16
N LEU A 161 16.28 -72.36 -27.12
CA LEU A 161 17.54 -71.87 -26.59
C LEU A 161 18.73 -72.25 -27.48
N GLU A 162 18.73 -73.47 -28.01
CA GLU A 162 19.77 -73.92 -28.93
C GLU A 162 19.82 -73.04 -30.19
N ASN A 163 18.65 -72.68 -30.73
CA ASN A 163 18.56 -71.78 -31.89
C ASN A 163 18.99 -70.34 -31.55
N TYR A 164 18.74 -69.88 -30.32
CA TYR A 164 19.18 -68.56 -29.85
C TYR A 164 20.71 -68.50 -29.68
N LEU A 165 21.31 -69.51 -29.04
CA LEU A 165 22.77 -69.61 -28.89
C LEU A 165 23.46 -69.76 -30.25
N TYR A 166 22.90 -70.54 -31.16
CA TYR A 166 23.43 -70.69 -32.51
C TYR A 166 23.41 -69.37 -33.30
N ASN A 167 22.40 -68.53 -33.10
CA ASN A 167 22.31 -67.23 -33.77
C ASN A 167 23.23 -66.17 -33.13
N ILE A 168 23.51 -66.26 -31.82
CA ILE A 168 24.43 -65.34 -31.15
C ILE A 168 25.87 -65.54 -31.62
N ASP A 169 26.36 -66.78 -31.67
CA ASP A 169 27.74 -67.03 -32.08
C ASP A 169 27.98 -66.59 -33.54
N ASN A 170 27.00 -66.75 -34.43
CA ASN A 170 27.18 -66.40 -35.82
C ASN A 170 27.16 -64.88 -36.12
N GLN A 171 26.57 -64.04 -35.27
CA GLN A 171 26.59 -62.59 -35.48
C GLN A 171 27.86 -61.90 -34.96
N LEU A 172 28.58 -62.50 -34.01
CA LEU A 172 29.85 -61.93 -33.52
C LEU A 172 31.05 -62.26 -34.43
N PHE A 173 31.02 -63.37 -35.18
CA PHE A 173 32.12 -63.76 -36.08
C PHE A 173 32.02 -63.18 -37.51
N LEU A 174 30.90 -62.52 -37.86
CA LEU A 174 30.71 -61.93 -39.19
C LEU A 174 31.11 -60.45 -39.27
N ASP A 175 31.31 -59.77 -38.13
CA ASP A 175 31.78 -58.38 -38.08
C ASP A 175 33.31 -58.24 -37.86
N GLU A 176 34.06 -59.34 -37.72
CA GLU A 176 35.52 -59.32 -37.53
C GLU A 176 36.32 -59.62 -38.81
N LYS A 177 35.72 -59.37 -39.97
CA LYS A 177 36.45 -59.42 -41.25
C LYS A 177 36.15 -58.20 -42.11
N ASP A 178 36.64 -57.05 -41.63
CA ASP A 178 37.34 -56.02 -42.42
C ASP A 178 38.31 -55.25 -41.51
#